data_AF-A0A7J3T2H9-F1
#
_entry.id   AF-A0A7J3T2H9-F1
#
_cell.length_a   1.000
_cell.length_b   1.000
_cell.length_c   1.000
_cell.angle_alpha   90.00
_cell.angle_beta   90.00
_cell.angle_gamma   90.00
#
_symmetry.space_group_name_H-M   'P 1'
#
loop_
_entity.id
_entity.type
_entity.pdbx_description
1 polymer ?
#
loop_
_entity_poly.entity_id
_entity_poly.type
_entity_poly.pdbx_seq_one_letter_code
_entity_poly.pdbx_strand_id
1 'polypeptide(L)'
;MPQCPKCGKEVGEEDSFCKSCGTKLIRSRENQSRVESSTAEGIENIVIRRLDGIKNRDEEAVRALVDERYSKFDDWPPFARQEAAEALKNEFGAFKVLSDYKYQLENFEANVFGDVAVATFHIHYQGAIRNKPFEVTSRVTSVLRKEDSGWKVVHEHFSRFPEGAQQQPITSSSSPSPPSYPPARNRTRTHAIVGFISAVVGLFILPEIFGSVAIVLGAYTWRREQGKLGFILVIVGILCMIVGIEATAFV
;
A
#
# COMPACT_ATOMS: atom_id res chain seq x y z
N MET A 1 0.73 45.94 8.00
CA MET A 1 1.90 45.10 8.35
C MET A 1 1.76 44.68 9.80
N PRO A 2 1.96 43.40 10.14
CA PRO A 2 1.85 42.93 11.51
C PRO A 2 2.93 43.58 12.40
N GLN A 3 2.58 43.84 13.66
CA GLN A 3 3.49 44.40 14.66
C GLN A 3 3.70 43.42 15.81
N CYS A 4 4.91 43.42 16.37
CA CYS A 4 5.24 42.60 17.53
C CYS A 4 4.41 43.03 18.76
N PRO A 5 3.68 42.12 19.41
CA PRO A 5 2.81 42.47 20.55
C PRO A 5 3.59 42.89 21.80
N LYS A 6 4.91 42.59 21.86
CA LYS A 6 5.76 42.97 22.99
C LYS A 6 6.46 44.31 22.81
N CYS A 7 6.92 44.63 21.60
CA CYS A 7 7.78 45.81 21.39
C CYS A 7 7.31 46.75 20.28
N GLY A 8 6.16 46.49 19.65
CA GLY A 8 5.53 47.37 18.66
C GLY A 8 6.25 47.52 17.32
N LYS A 9 7.38 46.85 17.11
CA LYS A 9 8.10 46.90 15.84
C LYS A 9 7.41 46.07 14.77
N GLU A 10 7.53 46.53 13.52
CA GLU A 10 7.08 45.80 12.34
C GLU A 10 7.80 44.45 12.24
N VAL A 11 7.03 43.43 11.88
CA VAL A 11 7.49 42.05 11.68
C VAL A 11 7.02 41.58 10.30
N GLY A 12 7.80 40.71 9.65
CA GLY A 12 7.36 40.06 8.42
C GLY A 12 6.24 39.06 8.69
N GLU A 13 5.36 38.83 7.72
CA GLU A 13 4.24 37.88 7.84
C GLU A 13 4.71 36.43 8.10
N GLU A 14 5.94 36.11 7.72
CA GLU A 14 6.56 34.78 7.91
C GLU A 14 7.56 34.70 9.07
N ASP A 15 7.80 35.79 9.81
CA ASP A 15 8.77 35.79 10.89
C ASP A 15 8.24 34.97 12.09
N SER A 16 8.98 33.93 12.51
CA SER A 16 8.62 33.12 13.68
C SER A 16 8.97 33.79 15.02
N PHE A 17 9.89 34.77 14.97
CA PHE A 17 10.35 35.54 16.11
C PHE A 17 10.61 36.99 15.70
N CYS A 18 10.34 37.93 16.60
CA CYS A 18 10.67 39.33 16.38
C CYS A 18 12.19 39.51 16.39
N LYS A 19 12.76 39.92 15.24
CA LYS A 19 14.21 40.16 15.06
C LYS A 19 14.79 41.26 15.96
N SER A 20 13.94 42.08 16.59
CA SER A 20 14.39 43.16 17.48
C SER A 20 14.35 42.81 18.97
N CYS A 21 13.37 42.02 19.44
CA CYS A 21 13.19 41.76 20.88
C CYS A 21 13.13 40.26 21.23
N GLY A 22 13.27 39.37 20.24
CA GLY A 22 13.29 37.93 20.41
C GLY A 22 11.95 37.27 20.75
N THR A 23 10.85 38.03 20.78
CA THR A 23 9.54 37.47 21.16
C THR A 23 9.01 36.55 20.08
N LYS A 24 8.60 35.34 20.47
CA LYS A 24 7.94 34.38 19.58
C LYS A 24 6.61 34.96 19.10
N LEU A 25 6.40 34.99 17.79
CA LEU A 25 5.19 35.51 17.18
C LEU A 25 4.22 34.34 17.01
N ILE A 26 3.00 34.48 17.55
CA ILE A 26 1.95 33.46 17.39
C ILE A 26 1.38 33.65 15.99
N ARG A 27 1.65 32.69 15.08
CA ARG A 27 1.04 32.68 13.74
C ARG A 27 -0.48 32.68 13.86
N SER A 28 -1.18 33.37 12.97
CA SER A 28 -2.64 33.41 12.93
C SER A 28 -3.21 31.97 12.90
N ARG A 29 -4.36 31.76 13.56
CA ARG A 29 -5.01 30.44 13.66
C ARG A 29 -5.24 29.78 12.29
N GLU A 30 -5.45 30.56 11.24
CA GLU A 30 -5.58 30.07 9.86
C GLU A 30 -4.26 29.53 9.26
N ASN A 31 -3.12 30.15 9.57
CA ASN A 31 -1.82 29.65 9.12
C ASN A 31 -1.36 28.45 9.98
N GLN A 32 -1.72 28.41 11.26
CA GLN A 32 -1.49 27.23 12.11
C GLN A 32 -2.31 26.02 11.65
N SER A 33 -3.61 26.18 11.38
CA SER A 33 -4.45 25.07 10.89
C SER A 33 -4.02 24.56 9.51
N ARG A 34 -3.54 25.45 8.64
CA ARG A 34 -3.03 25.07 7.31
C ARG A 34 -1.70 24.32 7.38
N VAL A 35 -0.81 24.70 8.30
CA VAL A 35 0.48 24.01 8.53
C VAL A 35 0.27 22.69 9.27
N GLU A 36 -0.50 22.67 10.37
CA GLU A 36 -0.84 21.44 11.11
C GLU A 36 -1.50 20.43 10.18
N SER A 37 -2.50 20.84 9.37
CA SER A 37 -3.09 19.93 8.38
C SER A 37 -2.10 19.45 7.33
N SER A 38 -1.04 20.19 6.98
CA SER A 38 -0.04 19.75 5.99
C SER A 38 1.11 18.90 6.54
N THR A 39 1.14 18.66 7.85
CA THR A 39 2.23 17.94 8.54
C THR A 39 1.81 16.52 8.91
N ALA A 40 2.80 15.66 9.21
CA ALA A 40 2.57 14.30 9.67
C ALA A 40 1.65 14.24 10.91
N GLU A 41 1.78 15.18 11.85
CA GLU A 41 0.92 15.29 13.05
C GLU A 41 -0.56 15.54 12.66
N GLY A 42 -0.81 16.35 11.63
CA GLY A 42 -2.16 16.57 11.11
C GLY A 42 -2.77 15.31 10.50
N ILE A 43 -1.96 14.52 9.81
CA ILE A 43 -2.40 13.23 9.24
C ILE A 43 -2.71 12.22 10.34
N GLU A 44 -1.86 12.12 11.36
CA GLU A 44 -2.07 11.25 12.51
C GLU A 44 -3.40 11.57 13.22
N ASN A 45 -3.70 12.85 13.46
CA ASN A 45 -4.97 13.26 14.06
C ASN A 45 -6.18 12.82 13.21
N ILE A 46 -6.09 12.87 11.88
CA ILE A 46 -7.18 12.40 11.01
C ILE A 46 -7.37 10.89 11.13
N VAL A 47 -6.28 10.12 11.18
CA VAL A 47 -6.32 8.66 11.40
C VAL A 47 -6.89 8.33 12.78
N ILE A 48 -6.46 9.03 13.84
CA ILE A 48 -6.99 8.83 15.19
C ILE A 48 -8.50 9.11 15.24
N ARG A 49 -8.95 10.23 14.66
CA ARG A 49 -10.39 10.55 14.59
C ARG A 49 -11.18 9.48 13.82
N ARG A 50 -10.60 8.95 12.73
CA ARG A 50 -11.19 7.86 11.95
C ARG A 50 -11.36 6.59 12.79
N LEU A 51 -10.34 6.22 13.56
CA LEU A 51 -10.35 5.04 14.45
C LEU A 51 -11.24 5.24 15.69
N ASP A 52 -11.28 6.45 16.24
CA ASP A 52 -12.19 6.79 17.34
C ASP A 52 -13.65 6.76 16.91
N GLY A 53 -13.95 7.15 15.66
CA GLY A 53 -15.26 6.95 15.06
C GLY A 53 -15.67 5.48 15.05
N ILE A 54 -14.76 4.57 14.68
CA ILE A 54 -14.99 3.12 14.73
C ILE A 54 -15.21 2.64 16.17
N LYS A 55 -14.29 3.01 17.08
CA LYS A 55 -14.33 2.64 18.49
C LYS A 55 -15.64 3.04 19.16
N ASN A 56 -16.12 4.25 18.86
CA ASN A 56 -17.35 4.80 19.42
C ASN A 56 -18.60 4.39 18.63
N ARG A 57 -18.44 3.69 17.50
CA ARG A 57 -19.51 3.30 16.58
C ARG A 57 -20.28 4.51 16.04
N ASP A 58 -19.57 5.60 15.81
CA ASP A 58 -20.10 6.86 15.30
C ASP A 58 -20.04 6.88 13.76
N GLU A 59 -21.15 6.49 13.14
CA GLU A 59 -21.27 6.42 11.68
C GLU A 59 -21.09 7.79 11.01
N GLU A 60 -21.51 8.87 11.66
CA GLU A 60 -21.43 10.23 11.13
C GLU A 60 -19.99 10.72 11.12
N ALA A 61 -19.28 10.55 12.25
CA ALA A 61 -17.86 10.89 12.34
C ALA A 61 -17.01 10.11 11.33
N VAL A 62 -17.30 8.82 11.14
CA VAL A 62 -16.62 8.01 10.12
C VAL A 62 -16.91 8.53 8.72
N ARG A 63 -18.18 8.74 8.38
CA ARG A 63 -18.59 9.21 7.05
C ARG A 63 -17.99 10.58 6.72
N ALA A 64 -17.85 11.45 7.72
CA ALA A 64 -17.26 12.77 7.55
C ALA A 64 -15.75 12.75 7.24
N LEU A 65 -15.06 11.63 7.43
CA LEU A 65 -13.61 11.52 7.25
C LEU A 65 -13.19 10.73 6.00
N VAL A 66 -14.13 10.17 5.24
CA VAL A 66 -13.85 9.36 4.04
C VAL A 66 -14.26 10.09 2.76
N ASP A 67 -13.50 9.89 1.69
CA ASP A 67 -13.82 10.38 0.32
C ASP A 67 -14.95 9.53 -0.29
N GLU A 68 -15.73 10.11 -1.19
CA GLU A 68 -16.80 9.39 -1.92
C GLU A 68 -16.30 8.17 -2.71
N ARG A 69 -15.03 8.18 -3.13
CA ARG A 69 -14.34 7.08 -3.84
C ARG A 69 -13.51 6.21 -2.89
N TYR A 70 -13.79 6.28 -1.59
CA TYR A 70 -13.13 5.47 -0.58
C TYR A 70 -13.12 3.99 -0.97
N SER A 71 -12.04 3.29 -0.66
CA SER A 71 -11.97 1.84 -0.86
C SER A 71 -11.16 1.19 0.25
N LYS A 72 -11.40 -0.09 0.53
CA LYS A 72 -10.59 -0.80 1.51
C LYS A 72 -10.30 -2.26 1.19
N PHE A 73 -9.14 -2.70 1.65
CA PHE A 73 -8.87 -4.09 1.99
C PHE A 73 -8.88 -4.22 3.51
N ASP A 74 -9.73 -5.10 4.00
CA ASP A 74 -9.92 -5.32 5.43
C ASP A 74 -9.26 -6.65 5.84
N ASP A 75 -8.81 -6.70 7.09
CA ASP A 75 -8.28 -7.94 7.65
C ASP A 75 -9.39 -8.87 8.15
N TRP A 76 -10.66 -8.44 8.06
CA TRP A 76 -11.87 -9.23 8.24
C TRP A 76 -12.58 -9.56 6.91
N PRO A 77 -13.40 -10.63 6.84
CA PRO A 77 -14.19 -10.96 5.65
C PRO A 77 -15.01 -9.76 5.15
N PRO A 78 -15.18 -9.58 3.83
CA PRO A 78 -15.00 -10.57 2.78
C PRO A 78 -13.58 -10.74 2.22
N PHE A 79 -12.55 -10.07 2.75
CA PHE A 79 -11.15 -10.07 2.25
C PHE A 79 -10.95 -9.61 0.80
N ALA A 80 -12.04 -9.33 0.08
CA ALA A 80 -12.03 -8.67 -1.22
C ALA A 80 -11.97 -7.15 -1.04
N ARG A 81 -11.61 -6.45 -2.11
CA ARG A 81 -11.67 -4.99 -2.14
C ARG A 81 -13.13 -4.55 -2.03
N GLN A 82 -13.40 -3.61 -1.14
CA GLN A 82 -14.71 -3.00 -0.94
C GLN A 82 -14.68 -1.55 -1.41
N GLU A 83 -15.73 -1.11 -2.11
CA GLU A 83 -15.81 0.24 -2.68
C GLU A 83 -16.85 1.11 -1.97
N ALA A 84 -16.52 2.39 -1.80
CA ALA A 84 -17.41 3.49 -1.47
C ALA A 84 -18.51 3.14 -0.43
N ALA A 85 -19.78 3.24 -0.85
CA ALA A 85 -20.93 2.99 0.00
C ALA A 85 -21.01 1.54 0.51
N GLU A 86 -20.50 0.56 -0.24
CA GLU A 86 -20.47 -0.84 0.21
C GLU A 86 -19.50 -1.02 1.37
N ALA A 87 -18.31 -0.44 1.27
CA ALA A 87 -17.30 -0.50 2.34
C ALA A 87 -17.84 0.07 3.66
N LEU A 88 -18.52 1.23 3.60
CA LEU A 88 -19.15 1.83 4.77
C LEU A 88 -20.34 1.02 5.27
N LYS A 89 -21.18 0.48 4.38
CA LYS A 89 -22.31 -0.38 4.76
C LYS A 89 -21.84 -1.62 5.53
N ASN A 90 -20.77 -2.27 5.07
CA ASN A 90 -20.21 -3.45 5.73
C ASN A 90 -19.63 -3.09 7.10
N GLU A 91 -18.92 -1.96 7.19
CA GLU A 91 -18.36 -1.46 8.44
C GLU A 91 -19.44 -1.11 9.48
N PHE A 92 -20.47 -0.37 9.09
CA PHE A 92 -21.58 -0.01 9.97
C PHE A 92 -22.44 -1.23 10.33
N GLY A 93 -22.49 -2.23 9.45
CA GLY A 93 -23.03 -3.55 9.78
C GLY A 93 -22.27 -4.20 10.94
N ALA A 94 -20.94 -4.09 10.96
CA ALA A 94 -20.09 -4.62 12.03
C ALA A 94 -20.29 -3.87 13.36
N PHE A 95 -20.53 -2.55 13.33
CA PHE A 95 -20.76 -1.75 14.54
C PHE A 95 -21.90 -2.30 15.42
N LYS A 96 -22.93 -2.89 14.79
CA LYS A 96 -24.10 -3.45 15.48
C LYS A 96 -23.79 -4.66 16.35
N VAL A 97 -22.69 -5.35 16.07
CA VAL A 97 -22.29 -6.59 16.76
C VAL A 97 -20.94 -6.48 17.46
N LEU A 98 -20.26 -5.34 17.32
CA LEU A 98 -18.99 -5.03 17.94
C LEU A 98 -19.20 -4.41 19.32
N SER A 99 -18.51 -4.95 20.33
CA SER A 99 -18.43 -4.38 21.67
C SER A 99 -16.99 -4.36 22.18
N ASP A 100 -16.76 -3.55 23.22
CA ASP A 100 -15.50 -3.50 23.99
C ASP A 100 -14.26 -3.22 23.13
N TYR A 101 -14.45 -2.50 22.01
CA TYR A 101 -13.38 -2.18 21.08
C TYR A 101 -12.34 -1.26 21.73
N LYS A 102 -11.09 -1.70 21.71
CA LYS A 102 -9.93 -0.93 22.17
C LYS A 102 -8.84 -1.08 21.14
N TYR A 103 -8.07 -0.03 20.93
CA TYR A 103 -6.93 -0.05 20.02
C TYR A 103 -5.76 0.75 20.60
N GLN A 104 -4.57 0.42 20.11
CA GLN A 104 -3.32 1.12 20.32
C GLN A 104 -2.63 1.27 18.96
N LEU A 105 -2.04 2.44 18.72
CA LEU A 105 -1.24 2.72 17.54
C LEU A 105 0.24 2.68 17.91
N GLU A 106 1.03 2.07 17.04
CA GLU A 106 2.48 1.97 17.17
C GLU A 106 3.14 2.25 15.82
N ASN A 107 4.38 2.76 15.86
CA ASN A 107 5.21 3.01 14.68
C ASN A 107 4.47 3.82 13.59
N PHE A 108 3.79 4.89 13.99
CA PHE A 108 3.10 5.76 13.04
C PHE A 108 4.10 6.60 12.25
N GLU A 109 4.01 6.51 10.94
CA GLU A 109 4.75 7.35 10.00
C GLU A 109 3.81 7.88 8.93
N ALA A 110 4.00 9.13 8.52
CA ALA A 110 3.25 9.73 7.43
C ALA A 110 4.16 10.51 6.47
N ASN A 111 3.95 10.33 5.18
CA ASN A 111 4.59 11.10 4.13
C ASN A 111 3.53 11.88 3.34
N VAL A 112 3.76 13.19 3.19
CA VAL A 112 2.85 14.10 2.48
C VAL A 112 3.46 14.46 1.12
N PHE A 113 2.69 14.21 0.06
CA PHE A 113 3.00 14.45 -1.34
C PHE A 113 2.00 15.45 -1.92
N GLY A 114 2.18 16.74 -1.61
CA GLY A 114 1.26 17.79 -2.06
C GLY A 114 -0.12 17.65 -1.42
N ASP A 115 -1.13 17.29 -2.22
CA ASP A 115 -2.51 17.07 -1.79
C ASP A 115 -2.82 15.61 -1.46
N VAL A 116 -1.81 14.72 -1.44
CA VAL A 116 -1.94 13.32 -1.04
C VAL A 116 -1.04 13.03 0.15
N ALA A 117 -1.47 12.16 1.06
CA ALA A 117 -0.65 11.65 2.13
C ALA A 117 -0.75 10.13 2.21
N VAL A 118 0.34 9.48 2.59
CA VAL A 118 0.39 8.05 2.90
C VAL A 118 0.81 7.91 4.35
N ALA A 119 -0.05 7.31 5.17
CA ALA A 119 0.23 6.97 6.55
C ALA A 119 0.38 5.46 6.69
N THR A 120 1.41 5.02 7.40
CA THR A 120 1.66 3.62 7.72
C THR A 120 1.86 3.46 9.21
N PHE A 121 1.24 2.45 9.79
CA PHE A 121 1.32 2.19 11.22
C PHE A 121 0.99 0.74 11.54
N HIS A 122 1.34 0.33 12.76
CA HIS A 122 0.81 -0.88 13.36
C HIS A 122 -0.37 -0.52 14.26
N ILE A 123 -1.41 -1.33 14.20
CA ILE A 123 -2.55 -1.24 15.11
C ILE A 123 -2.67 -2.56 15.86
N HIS A 124 -2.70 -2.46 17.19
CA HIS A 124 -3.09 -3.56 18.05
C HIS A 124 -4.50 -3.26 18.57
N TYR A 125 -5.45 -4.14 18.28
CA TYR A 125 -6.84 -3.90 18.65
C TYR A 125 -7.55 -5.17 19.08
N GLN A 126 -8.51 -4.99 19.98
CA GLN A 126 -9.26 -6.07 20.61
C GLN A 126 -10.72 -5.66 20.79
N GLY A 127 -11.58 -6.63 20.97
CA GLY A 127 -13.00 -6.42 21.26
C GLY A 127 -13.76 -7.73 21.25
N ALA A 128 -15.06 -7.66 21.09
CA ALA A 128 -15.89 -8.84 20.91
C ALA A 128 -16.86 -8.67 19.72
N ILE A 129 -17.03 -9.74 18.95
CA ILE A 129 -18.05 -9.84 17.90
C ILE A 129 -19.02 -10.94 18.31
N ARG A 130 -20.30 -10.60 18.50
CA ARG A 130 -21.34 -11.57 18.96
C ARG A 130 -20.88 -12.34 20.21
N ASN A 131 -20.33 -11.62 21.19
CA ASN A 131 -19.77 -12.15 22.46
C ASN A 131 -18.55 -13.07 22.32
N LYS A 132 -17.95 -13.18 21.14
CA LYS A 132 -16.67 -13.88 20.95
C LYS A 132 -15.53 -12.86 20.97
N PRO A 133 -14.59 -12.95 21.93
CA PRO A 133 -13.48 -12.03 21.99
C PRO A 133 -12.53 -12.25 20.81
N PHE A 134 -11.87 -11.18 20.38
CA PHE A 134 -10.77 -11.23 19.44
C PHE A 134 -9.68 -10.24 19.88
N GLU A 135 -8.47 -10.54 19.47
CA GLU A 135 -7.30 -9.70 19.65
C GLU A 135 -6.44 -9.83 18.40
N VAL A 136 -6.09 -8.71 17.79
CA VAL A 136 -5.49 -8.67 16.46
C VAL A 136 -4.41 -7.60 16.43
N THR A 137 -3.26 -7.94 15.84
CA THR A 137 -2.28 -6.95 15.43
C THR A 137 -2.20 -6.91 13.90
N SER A 138 -2.31 -5.72 13.32
CA SER A 138 -2.30 -5.49 11.88
C SER A 138 -1.36 -4.36 11.48
N ARG A 139 -0.82 -4.47 10.27
CA ARG A 139 -0.18 -3.36 9.54
C ARG A 139 -1.26 -2.64 8.77
N VAL A 140 -1.23 -1.32 8.81
CA VAL A 140 -2.19 -0.47 8.13
C VAL A 140 -1.47 0.48 7.20
N THR A 141 -2.01 0.62 6.00
CA THR A 141 -1.70 1.74 5.11
C THR A 141 -2.98 2.53 4.89
N SER A 142 -2.97 3.81 5.26
CA SER A 142 -4.04 4.76 5.00
C SER A 142 -3.56 5.79 3.99
N VAL A 143 -4.30 5.95 2.90
CA VAL A 143 -4.05 6.97 1.89
C VAL A 143 -5.10 8.05 2.07
N LEU A 144 -4.65 9.29 2.17
CA LEU A 144 -5.50 10.46 2.37
C LEU A 144 -5.32 11.44 1.22
N ARG A 145 -6.38 12.16 0.89
CA ARG A 145 -6.37 13.27 -0.04
C ARG A 145 -6.86 14.53 0.64
N LYS A 146 -6.21 15.66 0.34
CA LYS A 146 -6.62 16.98 0.80
C LYS A 146 -7.76 17.49 -0.07
N GLU A 147 -8.85 17.86 0.57
CA GLU A 147 -9.97 18.59 -0.02
C GLU A 147 -10.11 19.96 0.64
N ASP A 148 -10.99 20.81 0.09
CA ASP A 148 -11.32 22.11 0.69
C ASP A 148 -11.87 21.96 2.12
N SER A 149 -12.55 20.86 2.40
CA SER A 149 -13.12 20.52 3.71
C SER A 149 -12.11 19.93 4.70
N GLY A 150 -10.87 19.69 4.27
CA GLY A 150 -9.82 19.02 5.04
C GLY A 150 -9.37 17.70 4.40
N TRP A 151 -8.58 16.92 5.13
CA TRP A 151 -8.14 15.61 4.64
C TRP A 151 -9.25 14.58 4.74
N LYS A 152 -9.36 13.76 3.70
CA LYS A 152 -10.25 12.60 3.62
C LYS A 152 -9.44 11.36 3.36
N VAL A 153 -9.83 10.26 3.99
CA VAL A 153 -9.29 8.94 3.73
C VAL A 153 -9.88 8.43 2.40
N VAL A 154 -9.01 8.11 1.45
CA VAL A 154 -9.40 7.59 0.12
C VAL A 154 -9.16 6.09 -0.01
N HIS A 155 -8.22 5.54 0.76
CA HIS A 155 -7.96 4.10 0.76
C HIS A 155 -7.41 3.63 2.10
N GLU A 156 -7.82 2.44 2.55
CA GLU A 156 -7.21 1.76 3.69
C GLU A 156 -6.91 0.29 3.36
N HIS A 157 -5.77 -0.19 3.84
CA HIS A 157 -5.40 -1.60 3.73
C HIS A 157 -4.97 -2.10 5.11
N PHE A 158 -5.73 -3.03 5.67
CA PHE A 158 -5.42 -3.75 6.89
C PHE A 158 -4.86 -5.14 6.57
N SER A 159 -3.69 -5.46 7.11
CA SER A 159 -3.05 -6.76 6.93
C SER A 159 -2.53 -7.29 8.25
N ARG A 160 -3.16 -8.35 8.76
CA ARG A 160 -2.74 -9.05 9.98
C ARG A 160 -1.28 -9.49 9.91
N PHE A 161 -0.63 -9.44 11.05
CA PHE A 161 0.59 -10.22 11.23
C PHE A 161 0.26 -11.72 11.22
N PRO A 162 1.10 -12.58 10.63
CA PRO A 162 0.92 -14.03 10.72
C PRO A 162 0.88 -14.47 12.19
N GLU A 163 -0.04 -15.37 12.52
CA GLU A 163 -0.05 -16.04 13.82
C GLU A 163 1.31 -16.70 14.06
N GLY A 164 1.95 -16.40 15.20
CA GLY A 164 3.27 -16.90 15.57
C GLY A 164 4.47 -15.99 15.23
N ALA A 165 4.27 -14.85 14.55
CA ALA A 165 5.33 -13.88 14.28
C ALA A 165 5.61 -12.90 15.45
N GLN A 166 4.78 -12.90 16.49
CA GLN A 166 4.90 -12.04 17.67
C GLN A 166 5.34 -12.85 18.89
N GLN A 167 6.65 -13.12 19.01
CA GLN A 167 7.33 -13.46 20.27
C GLN A 167 8.85 -13.55 20.04
N GLN A 168 9.49 -12.44 19.71
CA GLN A 168 10.90 -12.28 20.09
C GLN A 168 11.08 -10.91 20.71
N PRO A 169 11.35 -10.82 22.03
CA PRO A 169 11.95 -9.62 22.61
C PRO A 169 13.21 -9.32 21.81
N ILE A 170 13.42 -8.06 21.46
CA ILE A 170 14.66 -7.61 20.81
C ILE A 170 15.79 -7.76 21.83
N THR A 171 16.36 -8.96 21.96
CA THR A 171 17.65 -9.17 22.58
C THR A 171 18.72 -8.93 21.53
N SER A 172 19.47 -7.86 21.75
CA SER A 172 20.66 -7.51 21.00
C SER A 172 21.72 -8.61 21.11
N SER A 173 21.73 -9.56 20.17
CA SER A 173 22.95 -10.32 19.86
C SER A 173 22.85 -11.02 18.50
N SER A 174 23.87 -10.75 17.69
CA SER A 174 24.14 -11.25 16.32
C SER A 174 23.04 -11.01 15.29
N SER A 175 23.22 -9.94 14.50
CA SER A 175 22.63 -9.85 13.17
C SER A 175 22.98 -11.10 12.36
N PRO A 176 22.02 -11.93 11.94
CA PRO A 176 22.24 -12.75 10.77
C PRO A 176 22.39 -11.78 9.60
N SER A 177 23.45 -11.92 8.82
CA SER A 177 23.58 -11.22 7.54
C SER A 177 22.28 -11.39 6.77
N PRO A 178 21.69 -10.31 6.21
CA PRO A 178 20.47 -10.44 5.43
C PRO A 178 20.73 -11.46 4.31
N PRO A 179 19.77 -12.37 4.02
CA PRO A 179 19.89 -13.19 2.83
C PRO A 179 20.09 -12.25 1.64
N SER A 180 21.16 -12.47 0.88
CA SER A 180 21.43 -11.71 -0.33
C SER A 180 20.27 -11.90 -1.29
N TYR A 181 19.46 -10.86 -1.43
CA TYR A 181 18.54 -10.68 -2.54
C TYR A 181 19.35 -10.74 -3.85
N PRO A 182 18.84 -11.33 -4.95
CA PRO A 182 17.43 -11.38 -5.38
C PRO A 182 16.63 -12.64 -4.99
N PRO A 183 15.29 -12.59 -5.10
CA PRO A 183 14.35 -13.53 -4.47
C PRO A 183 14.25 -14.82 -5.27
N ALA A 184 13.51 -15.78 -4.70
CA ALA A 184 13.07 -17.05 -5.27
C ALA A 184 13.08 -17.06 -6.81
N ARG A 185 13.92 -17.93 -7.37
CA ARG A 185 14.12 -18.19 -8.80
C ARG A 185 12.79 -18.09 -9.56
N ASN A 186 12.62 -17.01 -10.35
CA ASN A 186 11.42 -16.73 -11.13
C ASN A 186 11.07 -17.96 -11.98
N ARG A 187 10.05 -18.73 -11.56
CA ARG A 187 9.61 -19.95 -12.24
C ARG A 187 9.25 -19.64 -13.69
N THR A 188 8.73 -18.46 -14.00
CA THR A 188 8.40 -18.01 -15.37
C THR A 188 9.65 -17.81 -16.23
N ARG A 189 10.74 -17.30 -15.66
CA ARG A 189 12.05 -17.20 -16.34
C ARG A 189 12.60 -18.58 -16.69
N THR A 190 12.37 -19.58 -15.85
CA THR A 190 12.73 -20.98 -16.17
C THR A 190 11.94 -21.50 -17.37
N HIS A 191 10.63 -21.26 -17.45
CA HIS A 191 9.82 -21.65 -18.62
C HIS A 191 10.27 -20.94 -19.90
N ALA A 192 10.64 -19.66 -19.83
CA ALA A 192 11.19 -18.93 -20.96
C ALA A 192 12.52 -19.52 -21.45
N ILE A 193 13.43 -19.87 -20.53
CA ILE A 193 14.71 -20.51 -20.86
C ILE A 193 14.49 -21.86 -21.54
N VAL A 194 13.61 -22.70 -20.99
CA VAL A 194 13.27 -24.01 -21.60
C VAL A 194 12.65 -23.83 -22.99
N GLY A 195 11.81 -22.81 -23.18
CA GLY A 195 11.26 -22.49 -24.49
C GLY A 195 12.31 -22.08 -25.52
N PHE A 196 13.28 -21.23 -25.14
CA PHE A 196 14.37 -20.86 -26.05
C PHE A 196 15.27 -22.05 -26.40
N ILE A 197 15.60 -22.91 -25.41
CA ILE A 197 16.36 -24.14 -25.68
C ILE A 197 15.60 -25.03 -26.65
N SER A 198 14.28 -25.19 -26.45
CA SER A 198 13.43 -25.97 -27.36
C SER A 198 13.43 -25.38 -28.77
N ALA A 199 13.34 -24.06 -28.93
CA ALA A 199 13.39 -23.41 -30.24
C ALA A 199 14.71 -23.68 -30.98
N VAL A 200 15.84 -23.68 -30.28
CA VAL A 200 17.16 -23.98 -30.87
C VAL A 200 17.30 -25.45 -31.22
N VAL A 201 16.86 -26.36 -30.34
CA VAL A 201 16.87 -27.80 -30.62
C VAL A 201 16.00 -28.13 -31.84
N GLY A 202 14.86 -27.44 -31.98
CA GLY A 202 13.96 -27.59 -33.12
C GLY A 202 14.58 -27.23 -34.47
N LEU A 203 15.69 -26.47 -34.51
CA LEU A 203 16.39 -26.22 -35.77
C LEU A 203 17.09 -27.47 -36.34
N PHE A 204 17.35 -28.47 -35.49
CA PHE A 204 18.15 -29.64 -35.85
C PHE A 204 17.43 -30.97 -35.62
N ILE A 205 16.42 -31.01 -34.74
CA ILE A 205 15.76 -32.23 -34.29
C ILE A 205 14.26 -31.98 -34.21
N LEU A 206 13.47 -32.68 -35.04
CA LEU A 206 11.99 -32.71 -35.00
C LEU A 206 11.37 -31.31 -34.82
N PRO A 207 11.52 -30.41 -35.82
CA PRO A 207 11.12 -29.01 -35.72
C PRO A 207 9.65 -28.81 -35.33
N GLU A 208 8.76 -29.71 -35.73
CA GLU A 208 7.33 -29.65 -35.40
C GLU A 208 7.08 -29.82 -33.90
N ILE A 209 7.83 -30.73 -33.25
CA ILE A 209 7.66 -31.04 -31.83
C ILE A 209 8.27 -29.92 -30.99
N PHE A 210 9.55 -29.63 -31.21
CA PHE A 210 10.28 -28.66 -30.39
C PHE A 210 9.88 -27.20 -30.66
N GLY A 211 9.49 -26.88 -31.90
CA GLY A 211 8.89 -25.60 -32.27
C GLY A 211 7.56 -25.37 -31.55
N SER A 212 6.66 -26.37 -31.53
CA SER A 212 5.39 -26.29 -30.81
C SER A 212 5.57 -26.10 -29.30
N VAL A 213 6.52 -26.80 -28.68
CA VAL A 213 6.85 -26.65 -27.26
C VAL A 213 7.34 -25.22 -26.96
N ALA A 214 8.21 -24.67 -27.80
CA ALA A 214 8.68 -23.29 -27.64
C ALA A 214 7.54 -22.26 -27.72
N ILE A 215 6.62 -22.43 -28.68
CA ILE A 215 5.46 -21.55 -28.88
C ILE A 215 4.51 -21.62 -27.67
N VAL A 216 4.19 -22.82 -27.17
CA VAL A 216 3.30 -23.00 -26.01
C VAL A 216 3.90 -22.38 -24.74
N LEU A 217 5.20 -22.57 -24.50
CA LEU A 217 5.89 -21.95 -23.37
C LEU A 217 5.98 -20.42 -23.52
N GLY A 218 6.16 -19.91 -24.74
CA GLY A 218 6.07 -18.49 -25.06
C GLY A 218 4.69 -17.89 -24.76
N ALA A 219 3.62 -18.56 -25.19
CA ALA A 219 2.26 -18.11 -24.93
C ALA A 219 1.90 -18.17 -23.43
N TYR A 220 2.35 -19.22 -22.73
CA TYR A 220 2.19 -19.35 -21.27
C TYR A 220 2.90 -18.22 -20.52
N THR A 221 4.16 -17.92 -20.88
CA THR A 221 4.94 -16.84 -20.26
C THR A 221 4.36 -15.46 -20.57
N TRP A 222 3.89 -15.22 -21.80
CA TRP A 222 3.22 -13.97 -22.17
C TRP A 222 1.94 -13.74 -21.38
N ARG A 223 1.08 -14.77 -21.23
CA ARG A 223 -0.14 -14.66 -20.43
C ARG A 223 0.12 -14.38 -18.95
N ARG A 224 1.24 -14.86 -18.39
CA ARG A 224 1.53 -14.71 -16.96
C ARG A 224 2.21 -13.40 -16.57
N GLU A 225 3.17 -12.93 -17.36
CA GLU A 225 3.96 -11.74 -17.00
C GLU A 225 3.51 -10.47 -17.73
N GLN A 226 2.62 -10.56 -18.73
CA GLN A 226 2.26 -9.44 -19.64
C GLN A 226 3.48 -8.65 -20.18
N GLY A 227 4.66 -9.27 -20.14
CA GLY A 227 5.93 -8.69 -20.57
C GLY A 227 6.29 -9.06 -22.00
N LYS A 228 7.24 -8.32 -22.59
CA LYS A 228 7.70 -8.51 -23.98
C LYS A 228 8.39 -9.88 -24.20
N LEU A 229 8.92 -10.51 -23.15
CA LEU A 229 9.73 -11.73 -23.24
C LEU A 229 8.95 -12.93 -23.81
N GLY A 230 7.74 -13.18 -23.33
CA GLY A 230 6.91 -14.30 -23.81
C GLY A 230 6.48 -14.11 -25.27
N PHE A 231 6.14 -12.87 -25.64
CA PHE A 231 5.82 -12.51 -27.02
C PHE A 231 7.01 -12.74 -27.98
N ILE A 232 8.21 -12.32 -27.59
CA ILE A 232 9.44 -12.57 -28.37
C ILE A 232 9.68 -14.07 -28.54
N LEU A 233 9.51 -14.86 -27.48
CA LEU A 233 9.69 -16.31 -27.54
C LEU A 233 8.68 -16.99 -28.48
N VAL A 234 7.43 -16.53 -28.54
CA VAL A 234 6.45 -17.04 -29.53
C VAL A 234 6.94 -16.79 -30.96
N ILE A 235 7.40 -15.56 -31.25
CA ILE A 235 7.90 -15.21 -32.58
C ILE A 235 9.14 -16.05 -32.94
N VAL A 236 10.11 -16.14 -32.03
CA VAL A 236 11.33 -16.93 -32.24
C VAL A 236 11.00 -18.41 -32.43
N GLY A 237 10.07 -18.96 -31.65
CA GLY A 237 9.61 -20.35 -31.80
C GLY A 237 9.00 -20.63 -33.17
N ILE A 238 8.17 -19.73 -33.71
CA ILE A 238 7.58 -19.86 -35.05
C ILE A 238 8.68 -19.79 -36.13
N LEU A 239 9.59 -18.82 -36.04
CA LEU A 239 10.66 -18.66 -37.02
C LEU A 239 11.61 -19.87 -37.03
N CYS A 240 12.03 -20.35 -35.86
CA CYS A 240 12.88 -21.54 -35.76
C CYS A 240 12.17 -22.80 -36.26
N MET A 241 10.86 -22.94 -36.04
CA MET A 241 10.09 -24.06 -36.56
C MET A 241 10.08 -24.06 -38.10
N ILE A 242 9.80 -22.91 -38.72
CA ILE A 242 9.80 -22.79 -40.20
C ILE A 242 11.18 -23.08 -40.77
N VAL A 243 12.23 -22.45 -40.22
CA VAL A 243 13.61 -22.66 -40.68
C VAL A 243 14.06 -24.11 -40.48
N GLY A 244 13.69 -24.72 -39.36
CA GLY A 244 14.01 -26.12 -39.06
C GLY A 244 13.34 -27.07 -40.05
N ILE A 245 12.07 -26.87 -40.37
CA ILE A 245 11.34 -27.67 -41.38
C ILE A 245 12.06 -27.59 -42.73
N GLU A 246 12.36 -26.38 -43.20
CA GLU A 246 13.07 -26.17 -44.47
C GLU A 246 14.45 -26.85 -44.44
N ALA A 247 15.24 -26.64 -43.39
CA ALA A 247 16.57 -27.24 -43.26
C ALA A 247 16.53 -28.78 -43.27
N THR A 248 15.54 -29.39 -42.61
CA THR A 248 15.35 -30.86 -42.63
C THR A 248 14.80 -31.37 -43.96
N ALA A 249 14.14 -30.54 -44.76
CA ALA A 249 13.63 -30.92 -46.08
C ALA A 249 14.75 -31.01 -47.15
N PHE A 250 15.91 -30.39 -46.90
CA PHE A 250 17.05 -30.38 -47.82
C PHE A 250 18.20 -31.34 -47.44
N VAL A 251 18.04 -32.14 -46.38
CA VAL A 251 18.99 -33.15 -45.89
C VAL A 251 18.45 -34.55 -46.14
#